data_AF-A0A919IS62-F1
#
_entry.id   AF-A0A919IS62-F1
#
_cell.length_a   1.000
_cell.length_b   1.000
_cell.length_c   1.000
_cell.angle_alpha   90.00
_cell.angle_beta   90.00
_cell.angle_gamma   90.00
#
_symmetry.space_group_name_H-M   'P 1'
#
loop_
_entity.id
_entity.type
_entity.pdbx_description
1 polymer ?
#
loop_
_entity_poly.entity_id
_entity_poly.type
_entity_poly.pdbx_seq_one_letter_code
_entity_poly.pdbx_strand_id
1 'polypeptide(L)'
;MRRLMVSLTVLSFGLLAGCGDTDASDATTTDTAAGAGPAAATTDPDSAQVKAENMIADCMKKKGFQYVPHPLDFGDNSPQAKYAGMTSVLQPADEVKAFRAKYGFGGYSRLVYPNDPAVAAPAVDPAKNPNNAIRAGLDPSRQAAYDVALEGSAKKAKAGTEQGAAKGDQGCAGEAAAKYYGSGPSNDKKASAGREYAKFQNDAAMIAAAQKYASCLKAKGYRVTSAQPGMIEQSQFTAAIDAFTQAGQIDAAAAKSALDTEIKAALDDLECRTDYATLARTKWASVITTGNGIG
;
A
#
# COMPACT_ATOMS: atom_id res chain seq x y z
N MET A 1 29.60 -57.81 1.42
CA MET A 1 30.57 -56.86 2.03
C MET A 1 29.92 -56.19 3.23
N ARG A 2 30.74 -55.74 4.17
CA ARG A 2 30.50 -55.55 5.61
C ARG A 2 29.35 -54.60 6.04
N ARG A 3 28.79 -54.96 7.20
CA ARG A 3 27.89 -54.24 8.12
C ARG A 3 28.57 -53.07 8.85
N LEU A 4 27.77 -52.11 9.35
CA LEU A 4 27.88 -51.32 10.62
C LEU A 4 26.64 -50.38 10.63
N MET A 5 25.55 -50.54 11.39
CA MET A 5 25.32 -50.50 12.87
C MET A 5 26.20 -49.53 13.66
N VAL A 6 25.55 -48.60 14.38
CA VAL A 6 25.87 -47.91 15.68
C VAL A 6 24.98 -46.66 15.74
N SER A 7 24.38 -46.16 16.82
CA SER A 7 23.94 -46.67 18.12
C SER A 7 23.00 -45.60 18.70
N LEU A 8 22.09 -46.06 19.55
CA LEU A 8 21.16 -45.30 20.39
C LEU A 8 21.91 -44.65 21.57
N THR A 9 21.64 -43.38 21.90
CA THR A 9 21.92 -42.85 23.25
C THR A 9 20.80 -41.91 23.69
N VAL A 10 20.08 -42.36 24.72
CA VAL A 10 19.13 -41.61 25.55
C VAL A 10 19.93 -40.91 26.64
N LEU A 11 19.60 -39.65 26.97
CA LEU A 11 19.88 -39.10 28.30
C LEU A 11 18.74 -38.16 28.72
N SER A 12 18.13 -38.51 29.84
CA SER A 12 17.12 -37.75 30.59
C SER A 12 17.78 -37.08 31.82
N PHE A 13 16.97 -36.27 32.53
CA PHE A 13 17.19 -35.55 33.80
C PHE A 13 17.69 -34.09 33.67
N GLY A 14 17.14 -33.10 34.38
CA GLY A 14 16.17 -33.16 35.49
C GLY A 14 15.52 -31.80 35.79
N LEU A 15 14.32 -31.88 36.36
CA LEU A 15 13.61 -30.82 37.05
C LEU A 15 14.31 -30.48 38.37
N LEU A 16 14.45 -29.19 38.67
CA LEU A 16 14.62 -28.70 40.04
C LEU A 16 13.75 -27.46 40.24
N ALA A 17 12.77 -27.62 41.13
CA ALA A 17 12.00 -26.56 41.75
C ALA A 17 12.82 -25.92 42.88
N GLY A 18 12.59 -24.64 43.14
CA GLY A 18 13.13 -23.94 44.31
C GLY A 18 12.53 -22.54 44.45
N CYS A 19 11.45 -22.41 45.21
CA CYS A 19 10.97 -21.16 45.80
C CYS A 19 11.73 -20.87 47.11
N GLY A 20 12.01 -19.60 47.38
CA GLY A 20 12.50 -19.14 48.69
C GLY A 20 12.74 -17.62 48.72
N ASP A 21 11.75 -16.89 49.26
CA ASP A 21 11.80 -15.54 49.88
C ASP A 21 12.93 -15.45 50.96
N THR A 22 13.50 -14.33 51.43
CA THR A 22 13.11 -12.90 51.53
C THR A 22 14.36 -12.03 51.86
N ASP A 23 14.26 -10.73 51.53
CA ASP A 23 14.78 -9.53 52.20
C ASP A 23 16.27 -9.03 52.19
N ALA A 24 16.37 -7.82 51.60
CA ALA A 24 17.00 -6.57 52.08
C ALA A 24 18.54 -6.43 52.15
N SER A 25 19.11 -5.66 51.21
CA SER A 25 19.57 -4.26 51.44
C SER A 25 20.72 -3.85 50.50
N ASP A 26 20.50 -2.69 49.85
CA ASP A 26 21.44 -1.68 49.32
C ASP A 26 22.82 -2.08 48.77
N ALA A 27 23.05 -1.79 47.48
CA ALA A 27 23.87 -0.64 47.06
C ALA A 27 24.11 -0.62 45.53
N THR A 28 23.54 0.41 44.90
CA THR A 28 24.22 1.36 44.00
C THR A 28 24.74 0.91 42.61
N THR A 29 24.22 1.66 41.62
CA THR A 29 24.79 2.12 40.33
C THR A 29 24.69 1.30 39.04
N THR A 30 24.11 2.01 38.05
CA THR A 30 24.24 1.90 36.57
C THR A 30 23.71 0.61 35.95
N ASP A 31 22.73 0.62 35.05
CA ASP A 31 22.77 1.38 33.81
C ASP A 31 21.38 1.55 33.17
N THR A 32 21.28 2.57 32.33
CA THR A 32 20.08 3.05 31.66
C THR A 32 19.69 2.11 30.52
N ALA A 33 18.66 1.27 30.70
CA ALA A 33 18.01 0.59 29.58
C ALA A 33 16.90 1.49 29.02
N ALA A 34 17.28 2.24 27.98
CA ALA A 34 16.39 3.05 27.18
C ALA A 34 15.14 2.25 26.75
N GLY A 35 13.98 2.87 26.97
CA GLY A 35 12.70 2.36 26.51
C GLY A 35 12.74 2.04 25.02
N ALA A 36 12.24 0.87 24.68
CA ALA A 36 11.94 0.48 23.31
C ALA A 36 11.01 1.55 22.69
N GLY A 37 11.57 2.39 21.82
CA GLY A 37 10.81 3.27 20.96
C GLY A 37 9.93 2.44 20.01
N PRO A 38 8.82 3.01 19.51
CA PRO A 38 7.93 2.32 18.60
C PRO A 38 8.71 1.86 17.37
N ALA A 39 8.48 0.59 16.98
CA ALA A 39 9.11 -0.05 15.84
C ALA A 39 9.03 0.86 14.61
N ALA A 40 10.19 1.25 14.09
CA ALA A 40 10.29 1.91 12.81
C ALA A 40 9.69 1.00 11.74
N ALA A 41 8.69 1.51 11.01
CA ALA A 41 8.23 0.89 9.78
C ALA A 41 9.46 0.62 8.90
N THR A 42 9.59 -0.60 8.39
CA THR A 42 10.71 -1.00 7.53
C THR A 42 10.52 -0.39 6.13
N THR A 43 10.69 0.92 6.02
CA THR A 43 10.82 1.59 4.73
C THR A 43 12.18 1.26 4.13
N ASP A 44 12.19 0.81 2.87
CA ASP A 44 13.40 0.59 2.10
C ASP A 44 14.25 1.87 2.12
N PRO A 45 15.46 1.83 2.72
CA PRO A 45 16.32 3.01 2.84
C PRO A 45 16.73 3.57 1.47
N ASP A 46 16.62 2.76 0.41
CA ASP A 46 16.94 3.16 -0.96
C ASP A 46 15.74 3.69 -1.77
N SER A 47 14.55 3.70 -1.20
CA SER A 47 13.36 4.23 -1.86
C SER A 47 13.53 5.71 -2.23
N ALA A 48 12.94 6.12 -3.36
CA ALA A 48 12.91 7.52 -3.78
C ALA A 48 12.32 8.44 -2.70
N GLN A 49 11.39 7.92 -1.89
CA GLN A 49 10.76 8.63 -0.79
C GLN A 49 11.71 8.89 0.38
N VAL A 50 12.44 7.87 0.85
CA VAL A 50 13.44 8.07 1.91
C VAL A 50 14.51 9.05 1.45
N LYS A 51 14.95 8.95 0.19
CA LYS A 51 15.92 9.88 -0.40
C LYS A 51 15.37 11.31 -0.51
N ALA A 52 14.11 11.47 -0.86
CA ALA A 52 13.43 12.77 -0.91
C ALA A 52 13.29 13.40 0.48
N GLU A 53 12.77 12.66 1.46
CA GLU A 53 12.59 13.13 2.85
C GLU A 53 13.93 13.55 3.49
N ASN A 54 14.99 12.80 3.26
CA ASN A 54 16.34 13.17 3.72
C ASN A 54 16.84 14.46 3.05
N MET A 55 16.60 14.63 1.75
CA MET A 55 16.97 15.87 1.04
C MET A 55 16.17 17.07 1.54
N ILE A 56 14.88 16.89 1.86
CA ILE A 56 14.06 17.95 2.47
C ILE A 56 14.64 18.34 3.82
N ALA A 57 15.01 17.37 4.66
CA ALA A 57 15.62 17.63 5.96
C ALA A 57 16.92 18.45 5.85
N ASP A 58 17.81 18.09 4.92
CA ASP A 58 19.05 18.81 4.66
C ASP A 58 18.80 20.25 4.17
N CYS A 59 17.82 20.43 3.28
CA CYS A 59 17.45 21.74 2.77
C CYS A 59 16.84 22.63 3.87
N MET A 60 15.93 22.10 4.68
CA MET A 60 15.31 22.82 5.78
C MET A 60 16.34 23.21 6.85
N LYS A 61 17.27 22.30 7.17
CA LYS A 61 18.40 22.58 8.07
C LYS A 61 19.26 23.73 7.56
N LYS A 62 19.59 23.77 6.27
CA LYS A 62 20.33 24.89 5.64
C LYS A 62 19.57 26.22 5.73
N LYS A 63 18.23 26.18 5.68
CA LYS A 63 17.36 27.35 5.86
C LYS A 63 17.08 27.70 7.32
N GLY A 64 17.71 26.99 8.28
CA GLY A 64 17.61 27.30 9.72
C GLY A 64 16.38 26.71 10.41
N PHE A 65 15.71 25.73 9.80
CA PHE A 65 14.56 25.04 10.36
C PHE A 65 14.89 23.59 10.70
N GLN A 66 14.31 23.08 11.78
CA GLN A 66 14.31 21.65 12.08
C GLN A 66 13.29 20.96 11.18
N TYR A 67 13.66 19.82 10.60
CA TYR A 67 12.77 18.95 9.86
C TYR A 67 13.20 17.51 10.12
N VAL A 68 12.24 16.64 10.39
CA VAL A 68 12.46 15.21 10.65
C VAL A 68 11.92 14.44 9.44
N PRO A 69 12.77 13.69 8.71
CA PRO A 69 12.34 12.80 7.64
C PRO A 69 11.17 11.91 8.09
N HIS A 70 10.07 11.94 7.35
CA HIS A 70 8.89 11.16 7.69
C HIS A 70 8.34 10.46 6.44
N PRO A 71 9.03 9.40 5.95
CA PRO A 71 8.52 8.64 4.82
C PRO A 71 7.19 8.01 5.20
N LEU A 72 6.17 8.26 4.39
CA LEU A 72 4.83 7.71 4.55
C LEU A 72 4.76 6.35 3.87
N ASP A 73 4.43 5.32 4.64
CA ASP A 73 4.01 4.05 4.05
C ASP A 73 2.54 4.16 3.62
N PHE A 74 2.32 4.36 2.33
CA PHE A 74 0.96 4.37 1.75
C PHE A 74 0.38 2.96 1.60
N GLY A 75 1.13 1.92 1.98
CA GLY A 75 0.71 0.53 1.87
C GLY A 75 0.73 0.01 0.44
N ASP A 76 1.43 0.68 -0.50
CA ASP A 76 1.50 0.28 -1.91
C ASP A 76 2.08 -1.13 -2.09
N ASN A 77 2.90 -1.58 -1.13
CA ASN A 77 3.47 -2.93 -1.10
C ASN A 77 2.68 -3.93 -0.26
N SER A 78 1.58 -3.50 0.37
CA SER A 78 0.74 -4.35 1.21
C SER A 78 0.08 -5.49 0.41
N PRO A 79 -0.22 -6.64 1.04
CA PRO A 79 -1.05 -7.67 0.43
C PRO A 79 -2.39 -7.13 -0.09
N GLN A 80 -3.02 -6.21 0.65
CA GLN A 80 -4.23 -5.51 0.23
C GLN A 80 -4.05 -4.81 -1.13
N ALA A 81 -3.00 -4.00 -1.29
CA ALA A 81 -2.74 -3.28 -2.55
C ALA A 81 -2.44 -4.22 -3.73
N LYS A 82 -1.84 -5.38 -3.46
CA LYS A 82 -1.46 -6.36 -4.50
C LYS A 82 -2.60 -7.27 -4.93
N TYR A 83 -3.39 -7.77 -3.98
CA TYR A 83 -4.29 -8.90 -4.20
C TYR A 83 -5.77 -8.55 -4.15
N ALA A 84 -6.15 -7.41 -3.54
CA ALA A 84 -7.55 -6.99 -3.52
C ALA A 84 -7.98 -6.36 -4.85
N GLY A 85 -7.23 -5.35 -5.30
CA GLY A 85 -7.64 -4.44 -6.38
C GLY A 85 -7.36 -4.92 -7.81
N MET A 86 -7.32 -3.95 -8.72
CA MET A 86 -7.16 -4.17 -10.17
C MET A 86 -5.84 -4.88 -10.53
N THR A 87 -4.76 -4.52 -9.85
CA THR A 87 -3.41 -5.09 -10.03
C THR A 87 -3.36 -6.59 -9.72
N SER A 88 -4.36 -7.13 -9.01
CA SER A 88 -4.48 -8.57 -8.74
C SER A 88 -4.58 -9.43 -10.00
N VAL A 89 -4.99 -8.85 -11.14
CA VAL A 89 -5.02 -9.56 -12.42
C VAL A 89 -3.60 -9.96 -12.88
N LEU A 90 -2.58 -9.24 -12.41
CA LEU A 90 -1.17 -9.51 -12.71
C LEU A 90 -0.51 -10.50 -11.76
N GLN A 91 -1.16 -10.82 -10.64
CA GLN A 91 -0.58 -11.67 -9.60
C GLN A 91 -0.83 -13.16 -9.87
N PRO A 92 -0.05 -14.08 -9.24
CA PRO A 92 -0.31 -15.52 -9.28
C PRO A 92 -1.70 -15.84 -8.72
N ALA A 93 -2.47 -16.68 -9.43
CA ALA A 93 -3.88 -16.91 -9.13
C ALA A 93 -4.10 -17.59 -7.77
N ASP A 94 -3.18 -18.44 -7.36
CA ASP A 94 -3.15 -19.11 -6.06
C ASP A 94 -2.90 -18.12 -4.91
N GLU A 95 -1.97 -17.18 -5.07
CA GLU A 95 -1.74 -16.11 -4.09
C GLU A 95 -2.97 -15.19 -3.96
N VAL A 96 -3.56 -14.78 -5.09
CA VAL A 96 -4.77 -13.95 -5.05
C VAL A 96 -5.92 -14.71 -4.41
N LYS A 97 -6.07 -16.00 -4.71
CA LYS A 97 -7.10 -16.85 -4.11
C LYS A 97 -6.90 -16.98 -2.61
N ALA A 98 -5.67 -17.22 -2.14
CA ALA A 98 -5.37 -17.33 -0.72
C ALA A 98 -5.73 -16.03 0.03
N PHE A 99 -5.41 -14.88 -0.54
CA PHE A 99 -5.77 -13.59 0.04
C PHE A 99 -7.30 -13.38 0.04
N ARG A 100 -7.95 -13.50 -1.12
CA ARG A 100 -9.39 -13.22 -1.28
C ARG A 100 -10.29 -14.20 -0.53
N ALA A 101 -9.83 -15.42 -0.28
CA ALA A 101 -10.55 -16.40 0.53
C ALA A 101 -10.69 -15.99 2.01
N LYS A 102 -9.80 -15.13 2.53
CA LYS A 102 -9.87 -14.62 3.90
C LYS A 102 -10.36 -13.17 3.97
N TYR A 103 -9.97 -12.34 3.00
CA TYR A 103 -10.14 -10.89 3.09
C TYR A 103 -11.09 -10.30 2.03
N GLY A 104 -11.59 -11.10 1.09
CA GLY A 104 -12.40 -10.59 -0.02
C GLY A 104 -11.63 -9.54 -0.85
N PHE A 105 -12.30 -8.45 -1.22
CA PHE A 105 -11.68 -7.25 -1.81
C PHE A 105 -11.16 -6.26 -0.73
N GLY A 106 -11.22 -6.63 0.54
CA GLY A 106 -10.73 -5.90 1.69
C GLY A 106 -11.41 -4.56 2.03
N GLY A 107 -12.66 -4.40 1.61
CA GLY A 107 -13.55 -3.38 2.17
C GLY A 107 -13.83 -3.67 3.64
N TYR A 108 -14.47 -4.81 3.93
CA TYR A 108 -14.90 -5.16 5.28
C TYR A 108 -13.82 -5.82 6.14
N SER A 109 -12.83 -6.46 5.52
CA SER A 109 -11.79 -7.22 6.22
C SER A 109 -10.99 -6.39 7.23
N ARG A 110 -10.79 -5.09 6.97
CA ARG A 110 -10.12 -4.17 7.91
C ARG A 110 -10.89 -3.96 9.22
N LEU A 111 -12.22 -4.10 9.19
CA LEU A 111 -13.07 -3.99 10.38
C LEU A 111 -13.12 -5.31 11.15
N VAL A 112 -13.05 -6.44 10.43
CA VAL A 112 -13.06 -7.78 11.02
C VAL A 112 -11.68 -8.18 11.58
N TYR A 113 -10.60 -7.72 10.93
CA TYR A 113 -9.21 -8.02 11.27
C TYR A 113 -8.37 -6.73 11.44
N PRO A 114 -8.71 -5.85 12.41
CA PRO A 114 -8.08 -4.53 12.54
C PRO A 114 -6.58 -4.57 12.84
N ASN A 115 -6.09 -5.68 13.41
CA ASN A 115 -4.68 -5.86 13.77
C ASN A 115 -3.91 -6.74 12.79
N ASP A 116 -4.54 -7.19 11.69
CA ASP A 116 -3.88 -8.03 10.70
C ASP A 116 -3.14 -7.15 9.68
N PRO A 117 -1.80 -7.20 9.61
CA PRO A 117 -1.02 -6.31 8.76
C PRO A 117 -1.31 -6.48 7.26
N ALA A 118 -1.97 -7.57 6.84
CA ALA A 118 -2.37 -7.77 5.45
C ALA A 118 -3.47 -6.80 4.99
N VAL A 119 -4.30 -6.31 5.92
CA VAL A 119 -5.50 -5.50 5.63
C VAL A 119 -5.69 -4.29 6.57
N ALA A 120 -4.85 -4.18 7.60
CA ALA A 120 -4.79 -3.01 8.45
C ALA A 120 -4.55 -1.77 7.59
N ALA A 121 -5.29 -0.71 7.87
CA ALA A 121 -5.05 0.57 7.21
C ALA A 121 -3.59 0.97 7.46
N PRO A 122 -2.85 1.38 6.41
CA PRO A 122 -1.52 1.93 6.60
C PRO A 122 -1.63 3.07 7.62
N ALA A 123 -0.68 3.14 8.55
CA ALA A 123 -0.68 4.15 9.60
C ALA A 123 -0.27 5.51 9.03
N VAL A 124 -1.06 6.06 8.09
CA VAL A 124 -0.95 7.44 7.65
C VAL A 124 -1.76 8.27 8.64
N ASP A 125 -1.18 8.48 9.82
CA ASP A 125 -1.75 9.38 10.81
C ASP A 125 -1.05 10.75 10.68
N PRO A 126 -1.71 11.77 10.10
CA PRO A 126 -1.13 13.11 10.03
C PRO A 126 -0.73 13.65 11.41
N ALA A 127 -1.38 13.23 12.49
CA ALA A 127 -1.01 13.64 13.85
C ALA A 127 0.34 13.03 14.30
N LYS A 128 0.78 11.94 13.66
CA LYS A 128 2.10 11.33 13.90
C LYS A 128 3.22 11.93 13.06
N ASN A 129 2.94 12.89 12.17
CA ASN A 129 4.00 13.61 11.48
C ASN A 129 4.73 14.54 12.48
N PRO A 130 6.00 14.28 12.82
CA PRO A 130 6.75 15.05 13.81
C PRO A 130 6.92 16.53 13.43
N ASN A 131 6.86 16.85 12.13
CA ASN A 131 7.02 18.21 11.64
C ASN A 131 5.83 19.12 11.97
N ASN A 132 4.66 18.55 12.26
CA ASN A 132 3.50 19.34 12.68
C ASN A 132 3.74 20.03 14.02
N ALA A 133 4.32 19.32 14.99
CA ALA A 133 4.67 19.89 16.30
C ALA A 133 5.79 20.92 16.18
N ILE A 134 6.82 20.65 15.35
CA ILE A 134 7.91 21.60 15.09
C ILE A 134 7.36 22.90 14.53
N ARG A 135 6.51 22.82 13.50
CA ARG A 135 5.88 23.98 12.87
C ARG A 135 4.99 24.73 13.86
N ALA A 136 4.13 24.03 14.60
CA ALA A 136 3.21 24.64 15.57
C ALA A 136 3.95 25.38 16.70
N GLY A 137 5.16 24.93 17.07
CA GLY A 137 5.99 25.56 18.10
C GLY A 137 6.72 26.84 17.66
N LEU A 138 6.67 27.20 16.38
CA LEU A 138 7.25 28.45 15.86
C LEU A 138 6.30 29.63 16.07
N ASP A 139 6.83 30.84 16.25
CA ASP A 139 6.01 32.06 16.20
C ASP A 139 5.44 32.28 14.78
N PRO A 140 4.36 33.06 14.61
CA PRO A 140 3.66 33.18 13.34
C PRO A 140 4.55 33.62 12.16
N SER A 141 5.55 34.48 12.42
CA SER A 141 6.46 34.96 11.37
C SER A 141 7.40 33.85 10.93
N ARG A 142 7.89 33.04 11.86
CA ARG A 142 8.73 31.87 11.58
C ARG A 142 7.95 30.71 11.00
N GLN A 143 6.67 30.54 11.33
CA GLN A 143 5.79 29.58 10.67
C GLN A 143 5.65 29.91 9.17
N ALA A 144 5.39 31.18 8.84
CA ALA A 144 5.31 31.61 7.44
C ALA A 144 6.63 31.39 6.69
N ALA A 145 7.77 31.68 7.33
CA ALA A 145 9.09 31.43 6.76
C ALA A 145 9.40 29.93 6.60
N TYR A 146 8.94 29.09 7.54
CA TYR A 146 9.04 27.63 7.47
C TYR A 146 8.25 27.10 6.27
N ASP A 147 7.00 27.56 6.09
CA ASP A 147 6.13 27.14 4.99
C ASP A 147 6.72 27.53 3.64
N VAL A 148 7.26 28.75 3.51
CA VAL A 148 7.95 29.20 2.29
C VAL A 148 9.24 28.40 2.05
N ALA A 149 9.99 28.06 3.10
CA ALA A 149 11.18 27.22 2.97
C ALA A 149 10.84 25.81 2.47
N LEU A 150 9.76 25.22 2.98
CA LEU A 150 9.34 23.86 2.65
C LEU A 150 8.63 23.78 1.30
N GLU A 151 7.59 24.59 1.08
CA GLU A 151 6.68 24.51 -0.08
C GLU A 151 7.03 25.51 -1.18
N GLY A 152 7.91 26.47 -0.90
CA GLY A 152 8.28 27.54 -1.81
C GLY A 152 7.37 28.76 -1.71
N SER A 153 7.65 29.75 -2.55
CA SER A 153 6.93 31.04 -2.58
C SER A 153 5.91 31.14 -3.72
N ALA A 154 5.82 30.11 -4.57
CA ALA A 154 4.78 30.01 -5.59
C ALA A 154 3.42 29.99 -4.90
N LYS A 155 2.63 31.06 -5.06
CA LYS A 155 1.26 31.23 -4.52
C LYS A 155 0.55 29.87 -4.52
N LYS A 156 0.16 29.36 -3.34
CA LYS A 156 -0.65 28.14 -3.12
C LYS A 156 -1.34 27.71 -4.41
N ALA A 157 -0.66 26.89 -5.21
CA ALA A 157 -1.30 26.29 -6.37
C ALA A 157 -2.39 25.43 -5.76
N LYS A 158 -3.66 25.75 -6.07
CA LYS A 158 -4.79 24.94 -5.59
C LYS A 158 -4.47 23.49 -5.94
N ALA A 159 -4.57 22.60 -4.95
CA ALA A 159 -4.50 21.17 -5.19
C ALA A 159 -5.45 20.81 -6.34
N GLY A 160 -4.91 20.27 -7.44
CA GLY A 160 -5.71 19.79 -8.57
C GLY A 160 -5.48 20.43 -9.94
N THR A 161 -4.54 21.36 -10.14
CA THR A 161 -4.13 21.73 -11.50
C THR A 161 -2.83 21.03 -11.88
N GLU A 162 -2.96 20.00 -12.71
CA GLU A 162 -1.83 19.46 -13.44
C GLU A 162 -1.18 20.53 -14.33
N GLN A 163 0.14 20.39 -14.47
CA GLN A 163 1.01 20.93 -15.53
C GLN A 163 1.46 22.40 -15.38
N GLY A 164 2.77 22.50 -15.10
CA GLY A 164 3.55 23.72 -15.20
C GLY A 164 4.07 24.16 -13.84
N ALA A 165 5.22 23.62 -13.43
CA ALA A 165 5.98 24.20 -12.33
C ALA A 165 6.14 25.70 -12.59
N ALA A 166 5.50 26.53 -11.76
CA ALA A 166 5.70 27.97 -11.82
C ALA A 166 7.20 28.25 -11.65
N LYS A 167 7.75 29.18 -12.44
CA LYS A 167 9.12 29.69 -12.29
C LYS A 167 9.26 30.53 -11.01
N GLY A 168 9.06 29.92 -9.86
CA GLY A 168 9.28 30.49 -8.53
C GLY A 168 10.11 29.53 -7.67
N ASP A 169 10.51 29.97 -6.48
CA ASP A 169 11.13 29.09 -5.47
C ASP A 169 10.13 27.95 -5.19
N GLN A 170 10.55 26.72 -5.47
CA GLN A 170 9.75 25.50 -5.31
C GLN A 170 9.85 24.94 -3.89
N GLY A 171 10.66 25.57 -3.03
CA GLY A 171 10.94 25.10 -1.68
C GLY A 171 11.71 23.78 -1.65
N CYS A 172 12.04 23.34 -0.45
CA CYS A 172 12.76 22.10 -0.22
C CYS A 172 11.99 20.87 -0.72
N ALA A 173 10.66 20.85 -0.57
CA ALA A 173 9.82 19.75 -1.03
C ALA A 173 9.76 19.69 -2.57
N GLY A 174 9.61 20.83 -3.25
CA GLY A 174 9.58 20.86 -4.70
C GLY A 174 10.91 20.49 -5.35
N GLU A 175 12.04 20.90 -4.77
CA GLU A 175 13.37 20.49 -5.22
C GLU A 175 13.59 18.97 -5.06
N ALA A 176 13.21 18.40 -3.91
CA ALA A 176 13.28 16.96 -3.69
C ALA A 176 12.35 16.19 -4.64
N ALA A 177 11.13 16.71 -4.86
CA ALA A 177 10.16 16.14 -5.78
C ALA A 177 10.71 16.06 -7.21
N ALA A 178 11.25 17.18 -7.71
CA ALA A 178 11.84 17.27 -9.04
C ALA A 178 13.03 16.31 -9.22
N LYS A 179 13.84 16.11 -8.17
CA LYS A 179 15.01 15.23 -8.24
C LYS A 179 14.66 13.74 -8.22
N TYR A 180 13.81 13.30 -7.30
CA TYR A 180 13.61 11.88 -7.03
C TYR A 180 12.39 11.28 -7.74
N TYR A 181 11.41 12.11 -8.09
CA TYR A 181 10.20 11.67 -8.79
C TYR A 181 10.12 12.23 -10.23
N GLY A 182 10.95 13.22 -10.57
CA GLY A 182 10.98 13.83 -11.90
C GLY A 182 9.72 14.63 -12.21
N SER A 183 9.51 14.98 -13.49
CA SER A 183 8.32 15.70 -13.97
C SER A 183 7.16 14.76 -14.38
N GLY A 184 7.16 13.52 -13.92
CA GLY A 184 6.33 12.44 -14.49
C GLY A 184 6.82 12.01 -15.88
N PRO A 185 6.14 11.06 -16.55
CA PRO A 185 6.51 10.66 -17.90
C PRO A 185 6.29 11.81 -18.89
N SER A 186 7.19 11.91 -19.87
CA SER A 186 7.07 12.88 -20.96
C SER A 186 5.78 12.67 -21.75
N ASN A 187 5.31 13.72 -22.44
CA ASN A 187 4.14 13.62 -23.31
C ASN A 187 4.24 12.49 -24.33
N ASP A 188 5.45 12.22 -24.86
CA ASP A 188 5.69 11.10 -25.77
C ASP A 188 5.49 9.74 -25.09
N LYS A 189 5.94 9.60 -23.84
CA LYS A 189 5.72 8.38 -23.05
C LYS A 189 4.22 8.19 -22.75
N LYS A 190 3.50 9.26 -22.39
CA LYS A 190 2.04 9.24 -22.19
C LYS A 190 1.31 8.83 -23.47
N ALA A 191 1.65 9.46 -24.60
CA ALA A 191 1.06 9.14 -25.90
C ALA A 191 1.36 7.69 -26.32
N SER A 192 2.56 7.18 -26.04
CA SER A 192 2.91 5.79 -26.30
C SER A 192 2.11 4.83 -25.42
N ALA A 193 1.99 5.11 -24.12
CA ALA A 193 1.17 4.31 -23.21
C ALA A 193 -0.30 4.28 -23.64
N GLY A 194 -0.86 5.41 -24.07
CA GLY A 194 -2.22 5.50 -24.60
C GLY A 194 -2.42 4.63 -25.86
N ARG A 195 -1.45 4.61 -26.78
CA ARG A 195 -1.50 3.72 -27.97
C ARG A 195 -1.45 2.23 -27.59
N GLU A 196 -0.57 1.85 -26.66
CA GLU A 196 -0.49 0.47 -26.20
C GLU A 196 -1.75 0.03 -25.46
N TYR A 197 -2.33 0.92 -24.64
CA TYR A 197 -3.61 0.67 -23.98
C TYR A 197 -4.76 0.52 -24.99
N ALA A 198 -4.80 1.36 -26.03
CA ALA A 198 -5.77 1.21 -27.10
C ALA A 198 -5.61 -0.14 -27.84
N LYS A 199 -4.38 -0.61 -28.08
CA LYS A 199 -4.16 -1.96 -28.64
C LYS A 199 -4.68 -3.05 -27.73
N PHE A 200 -4.44 -2.95 -26.42
CA PHE A 200 -4.96 -3.89 -25.42
C PHE A 200 -6.50 -3.94 -25.44
N GLN A 201 -7.17 -2.79 -25.47
CA GLN A 201 -8.62 -2.71 -25.50
C GLN A 201 -9.26 -3.24 -26.78
N ASN A 202 -8.53 -3.14 -27.90
CA ASN A 202 -8.99 -3.59 -29.22
C ASN A 202 -8.46 -4.97 -29.61
N ASP A 203 -7.70 -5.64 -28.75
CA ASP A 203 -7.18 -6.98 -29.02
C ASP A 203 -8.32 -8.00 -29.00
N ALA A 204 -8.51 -8.71 -30.10
CA ALA A 204 -9.63 -9.63 -30.28
C ALA A 204 -9.68 -10.74 -29.21
N ALA A 205 -8.51 -11.24 -28.78
CA ALA A 205 -8.44 -12.26 -27.74
C ALA A 205 -8.81 -11.68 -26.36
N MET A 206 -8.36 -10.46 -26.05
CA MET A 206 -8.77 -9.76 -24.83
C MET A 206 -10.27 -9.45 -24.80
N ILE A 207 -10.84 -8.99 -25.91
CA ILE A 207 -12.28 -8.72 -26.02
C ILE A 207 -13.08 -10.01 -25.78
N ALA A 208 -12.72 -11.10 -26.45
CA ALA A 208 -13.40 -12.38 -26.29
C ALA A 208 -13.30 -12.90 -24.84
N ALA A 209 -12.11 -12.82 -24.23
CA ALA A 209 -11.91 -13.21 -22.84
C ALA A 209 -12.70 -12.32 -21.87
N ALA A 210 -12.76 -11.01 -22.11
CA ALA A 210 -13.54 -10.07 -21.31
C ALA A 210 -15.06 -10.31 -21.41
N GLN A 211 -15.55 -10.67 -22.60
CA GLN A 211 -16.95 -11.05 -22.81
C GLN A 211 -17.30 -12.35 -22.10
N LYS A 212 -16.43 -13.37 -22.16
CA LYS A 212 -16.59 -14.62 -21.40
C LYS A 212 -16.60 -14.36 -19.90
N TYR A 213 -15.67 -13.52 -19.44
CA TYR A 213 -15.58 -13.11 -18.05
C TYR A 213 -16.88 -12.42 -17.58
N ALA A 214 -17.34 -11.40 -18.32
CA ALA A 214 -18.58 -10.69 -18.04
C ALA A 214 -19.80 -11.63 -18.02
N SER A 215 -19.87 -12.60 -18.95
CA SER A 215 -20.98 -13.55 -19.03
C SER A 215 -21.00 -14.48 -17.82
N CYS A 216 -19.85 -14.96 -17.38
CA CYS A 216 -19.72 -15.78 -16.17
C CYS A 216 -20.19 -15.03 -14.92
N LEU A 217 -19.77 -13.76 -14.75
CA LEU A 217 -20.21 -12.92 -13.65
C LEU A 217 -21.74 -12.72 -13.65
N LYS A 218 -22.32 -12.38 -14.81
CA LYS A 218 -23.77 -12.22 -14.95
C LYS A 218 -24.54 -13.49 -14.64
N ALA A 219 -24.05 -14.65 -15.10
CA ALA A 219 -24.65 -15.95 -14.82
C ALA A 219 -24.66 -16.28 -13.32
N LYS A 220 -23.66 -15.80 -12.57
CA LYS A 220 -23.61 -15.89 -11.11
C LYS A 220 -24.40 -14.79 -10.37
N GLY A 221 -25.09 -13.92 -11.11
CA GLY A 221 -25.95 -12.86 -10.55
C GLY A 221 -25.27 -11.52 -10.29
N TYR A 222 -24.00 -11.35 -10.69
CA TYR A 222 -23.28 -10.09 -10.49
C TYR A 222 -23.63 -9.06 -11.57
N ARG A 223 -23.71 -7.79 -11.15
CA ARG A 223 -23.86 -6.66 -12.07
C ARG A 223 -22.54 -6.44 -12.81
N VAL A 224 -22.60 -6.36 -14.13
CA VAL A 224 -21.47 -5.99 -14.99
C VAL A 224 -21.85 -4.77 -15.83
N THR A 225 -21.20 -3.64 -15.57
CA THR A 225 -21.47 -2.36 -16.24
C THR A 225 -20.71 -2.19 -17.56
N SER A 226 -19.57 -2.85 -17.72
CA SER A 226 -18.80 -2.87 -18.96
C SER A 226 -18.05 -4.20 -19.10
N ALA A 227 -18.00 -4.73 -20.32
CA ALA A 227 -17.19 -5.90 -20.68
C ALA A 227 -15.92 -5.50 -21.47
N GLN A 228 -15.55 -4.22 -21.45
CA GLN A 228 -14.34 -3.73 -22.11
C GLN A 228 -13.09 -4.14 -21.32
N PRO A 229 -12.01 -4.62 -21.98
CA PRO A 229 -10.73 -4.82 -21.31
C PRO A 229 -10.25 -3.52 -20.65
N GLY A 230 -9.76 -3.58 -19.41
CA GLY A 230 -9.43 -2.39 -18.63
C GLY A 230 -10.53 -1.97 -17.66
N MET A 231 -11.78 -2.30 -17.96
CA MET A 231 -12.96 -1.93 -17.16
C MET A 231 -13.58 -3.12 -16.44
N ILE A 232 -13.57 -4.31 -17.07
CA ILE A 232 -14.24 -5.50 -16.52
C ILE A 232 -13.60 -5.97 -15.20
N GLU A 233 -12.28 -5.88 -15.07
CA GLU A 233 -11.52 -6.22 -13.86
C GLU A 233 -11.79 -5.28 -12.69
N GLN A 234 -12.35 -4.09 -12.96
CA GLN A 234 -12.76 -3.13 -11.92
C GLN A 234 -14.13 -3.45 -11.37
N SER A 235 -14.98 -4.15 -12.14
CA SER A 235 -16.43 -4.21 -11.87
C SER A 235 -16.77 -4.70 -10.46
N GLN A 236 -16.24 -5.84 -10.04
CA GLN A 236 -16.56 -6.40 -8.72
C GLN A 236 -15.80 -5.71 -7.59
N PHE A 237 -14.58 -5.25 -7.85
CA PHE A 237 -13.82 -4.47 -6.88
C PHE A 237 -14.54 -3.14 -6.57
N THR A 238 -14.92 -2.37 -7.58
CA THR A 238 -15.69 -1.13 -7.42
C THR A 238 -17.04 -1.39 -6.73
N ALA A 239 -17.75 -2.45 -7.10
CA ALA A 239 -19.01 -2.80 -6.44
C ALA A 239 -18.82 -3.11 -4.94
N ALA A 240 -17.73 -3.80 -4.58
CA ALA A 240 -17.40 -4.08 -3.17
C ALA A 240 -17.04 -2.80 -2.40
N ILE A 241 -16.26 -1.90 -3.00
CA ILE A 241 -15.91 -0.60 -2.40
C ILE A 241 -17.15 0.29 -2.26
N ASP A 242 -18.03 0.33 -3.26
CA ASP A 242 -19.29 1.09 -3.21
C ASP A 242 -20.20 0.57 -2.10
N ALA A 243 -20.34 -0.77 -1.99
CA ALA A 243 -21.13 -1.39 -0.94
C ALA A 243 -20.59 -1.05 0.45
N PHE A 244 -19.27 -1.15 0.64
CA PHE A 244 -18.60 -0.77 1.89
C PHE A 244 -18.82 0.72 2.23
N THR A 245 -18.64 1.60 1.24
CA THR A 245 -18.80 3.05 1.42
C THR A 245 -20.24 3.41 1.79
N GLN A 246 -21.23 2.78 1.14
CA GLN A 246 -22.65 3.00 1.41
C GLN A 246 -23.10 2.43 2.75
N ALA A 247 -22.47 1.36 3.23
CA ALA A 247 -22.77 0.78 4.54
C ALA A 247 -22.44 1.75 5.70
N GLY A 248 -21.50 2.67 5.51
CA GLY A 248 -21.11 3.65 6.52
C GLY A 248 -20.49 2.99 7.77
N GLN A 249 -20.86 3.49 8.95
CA GLN A 249 -20.41 2.89 10.20
C GLN A 249 -21.25 1.66 10.54
N ILE A 250 -20.62 0.49 10.47
CA ILE A 250 -21.21 -0.79 10.85
C ILE A 250 -20.41 -1.41 11.99
N ASP A 251 -21.05 -2.24 12.80
CA ASP A 251 -20.36 -3.00 13.84
C ASP A 251 -19.59 -4.20 13.27
N ALA A 252 -18.79 -4.86 14.12
CA ALA A 252 -17.96 -5.99 13.72
C ALA A 252 -18.79 -7.22 13.26
N ALA A 253 -20.02 -7.40 13.78
CA ALA A 253 -20.86 -8.53 13.41
C ALA A 253 -21.46 -8.34 12.01
N ALA A 254 -21.97 -7.14 11.72
CA ALA A 254 -22.42 -6.74 10.40
C ALA A 254 -21.25 -6.76 9.39
N ALA A 255 -20.07 -6.28 9.79
CA ALA A 255 -18.88 -6.34 8.94
C ALA A 255 -18.47 -7.77 8.60
N LYS A 256 -18.60 -8.71 9.54
CA LYS A 256 -18.32 -10.13 9.30
C LYS A 256 -19.29 -10.74 8.26
N SER A 257 -20.58 -10.48 8.40
CA SER A 257 -21.57 -10.98 7.43
C SER A 257 -21.36 -10.36 6.04
N ALA A 258 -20.99 -9.08 5.98
CA ALA A 258 -20.70 -8.40 4.73
C ALA A 258 -19.40 -8.93 4.10
N LEU A 259 -18.39 -9.24 4.92
CA LEU A 259 -17.15 -9.87 4.47
C LEU A 259 -17.41 -11.25 3.85
N ASP A 260 -18.29 -12.08 4.42
CA ASP A 260 -18.62 -13.40 3.82
C ASP A 260 -19.21 -13.24 2.40
N THR A 261 -20.03 -12.21 2.19
CA THR A 261 -20.58 -11.85 0.87
C THR A 261 -19.48 -11.35 -0.08
N GLU A 262 -18.60 -10.50 0.43
CA GLU A 262 -17.45 -9.97 -0.32
C GLU A 262 -16.47 -11.07 -0.74
N ILE A 263 -16.17 -12.02 0.15
CA ILE A 263 -15.32 -13.20 -0.13
C ILE A 263 -15.94 -14.03 -1.25
N LYS A 264 -17.23 -14.31 -1.19
CA LYS A 264 -17.92 -15.04 -2.25
C LYS A 264 -17.78 -14.33 -3.60
N ALA A 265 -18.06 -13.02 -3.65
CA ALA A 265 -17.90 -12.23 -4.86
C ALA A 265 -16.45 -12.23 -5.38
N ALA A 266 -15.49 -12.11 -4.48
CA ALA A 266 -14.06 -12.08 -4.80
C ALA A 266 -13.56 -13.41 -5.37
N LEU A 267 -14.07 -14.54 -4.89
CA LEU A 267 -13.76 -15.88 -5.40
C LEU A 267 -14.46 -16.16 -6.74
N ASP A 268 -15.72 -15.74 -6.88
CA ASP A 268 -16.45 -15.85 -8.14
C ASP A 268 -15.80 -14.99 -9.26
N ASP A 269 -15.29 -13.79 -8.93
CA ASP A 269 -14.47 -12.94 -9.81
C ASP A 269 -13.21 -13.68 -10.30
N LEU A 270 -12.48 -14.33 -9.39
CA LEU A 270 -11.28 -15.11 -9.72
C LEU A 270 -11.58 -16.28 -10.67
N GLU A 271 -12.64 -17.04 -10.38
CA GLU A 271 -13.06 -18.16 -11.21
C GLU A 271 -13.38 -17.68 -12.63
N CYS A 272 -14.19 -16.63 -12.73
CA CYS A 272 -14.69 -16.13 -14.01
C CYS A 272 -13.62 -15.45 -14.87
N ARG A 273 -12.54 -14.91 -14.29
CA ARG A 273 -11.51 -14.14 -15.03
C ARG A 273 -10.32 -14.94 -15.55
N THR A 274 -10.30 -16.26 -15.38
CA THR A 274 -9.10 -17.10 -15.61
C THR A 274 -8.40 -16.86 -16.96
N ASP A 275 -9.13 -16.91 -18.08
CA ASP A 275 -8.57 -16.70 -19.43
C ASP A 275 -8.08 -15.26 -19.60
N TYR A 276 -8.87 -14.30 -19.11
CA TYR A 276 -8.56 -12.88 -19.14
C TYR A 276 -7.27 -12.58 -18.38
N ALA A 277 -7.13 -13.08 -17.16
CA ALA A 277 -5.94 -12.90 -16.32
C ALA A 277 -4.69 -13.57 -16.90
N THR A 278 -4.87 -14.67 -17.64
CA THR A 278 -3.75 -15.34 -18.34
C THR A 278 -3.24 -14.47 -19.48
N LEU A 279 -4.13 -13.96 -20.34
CA LEU A 279 -3.76 -13.06 -21.43
C LEU A 279 -3.18 -11.73 -20.91
N ALA A 280 -3.79 -11.16 -19.87
CA ALA A 280 -3.31 -9.98 -19.17
C ALA A 280 -1.85 -10.13 -18.73
N ARG A 281 -1.52 -11.22 -18.03
CA ARG A 281 -0.16 -11.49 -17.51
C ARG A 281 0.86 -11.80 -18.60
N THR A 282 0.46 -12.58 -19.60
CA THR A 282 1.42 -13.10 -20.61
C THR A 282 1.68 -12.13 -21.75
N LYS A 283 0.70 -11.29 -22.11
CA LYS A 283 0.79 -10.41 -23.27
C LYS A 283 0.75 -8.92 -22.92
N TRP A 284 0.02 -8.55 -21.86
CA TRP A 284 -0.33 -7.15 -21.58
C TRP A 284 0.13 -6.65 -20.20
N ALA A 285 1.04 -7.36 -19.54
CA ALA A 285 1.46 -7.04 -18.18
C ALA A 285 2.03 -5.61 -18.06
N SER A 286 2.82 -5.19 -19.05
CA SER A 286 3.39 -3.84 -19.09
C SER A 286 2.30 -2.77 -19.20
N VAL A 287 1.29 -2.99 -20.05
CA VAL A 287 0.17 -2.06 -20.28
C VAL A 287 -0.71 -1.90 -19.04
N ILE A 288 -0.94 -2.99 -18.31
CA ILE A 288 -1.73 -2.97 -17.07
C ILE A 288 -0.92 -2.34 -15.93
N THR A 289 0.39 -2.61 -15.85
CA THR A 289 1.27 -2.05 -14.81
C THR A 289 1.43 -0.54 -14.95
N THR A 290 1.48 -0.01 -16.17
CA THR A 290 1.62 1.44 -16.41
C THR A 290 0.31 2.22 -16.31
N GLY A 291 -0.83 1.55 -16.13
CA GLY A 291 -2.11 2.14 -15.74
C GLY A 291 -2.87 2.88 -16.85
N ASN A 292 -4.05 2.35 -17.23
CA ASN A 292 -5.24 3.03 -17.78
C ASN A 292 -5.07 4.11 -18.87
N GLY A 293 -3.95 4.16 -19.59
CA GLY A 293 -3.65 5.24 -20.53
C GLY A 293 -3.33 6.58 -19.86
N ILE A 294 -3.14 6.59 -18.54
CA ILE A 294 -2.65 7.76 -17.78
C ILE A 294 -1.20 7.43 -17.42
N GLY A 295 -0.30 7.61 -18.39
CA GLY A 295 1.09 7.89 -18.04
C GLY A 295 1.16 9.18 -17.23
#